data_AF-A0A0W1QPP9-F1
#
_entry.id   AF-A0A0W1QPP9-F1
#
_cell.length_a   1.000
_cell.length_b   1.000
_cell.length_c   1.000
_cell.angle_alpha   90.00
_cell.angle_beta   90.00
_cell.angle_gamma   90.00
#
_symmetry.space_group_name_H-M   'P 1'
#
loop_
_entity.id
_entity.type
_entity.pdbx_description
1 polymer ?
#
loop_
_entity_poly.entity_id
_entity_poly.type
_entity_poly.pdbx_seq_one_letter_code
_entity_poly.pdbx_strand_id
1 'polypeptide(L)'
;MFERITRSTASPWTILIRLAAGLIVFFPEGIQKLIFPEILGAGRFAKIGIPYPDVTGPFVGLVELVCGGLIVLGLFTRLAAVPLIITMLVALVSTKLPILLGHGFGPFSLPDVKRYGFWSAQHEARADLTMLLGCLYLFAVGSGPWSLDRRLANSRSRRSPTPATVFD
;
A
#
# COMPACT_ATOMS: atom_id res chain seq x y z
N MET A 1 -10.91 4.72 20.80
CA MET A 1 -10.74 4.58 19.33
C MET A 1 -9.27 4.42 18.93
N PHE A 2 -8.37 5.29 19.38
CA PHE A 2 -6.92 5.22 19.08
C PHE A 2 -6.25 3.89 19.49
N GLU A 3 -6.60 3.33 20.65
CA GLU A 3 -6.08 2.02 21.09
C GLU A 3 -6.41 0.87 20.13
N ARG A 4 -7.54 0.91 19.42
CA ARG A 4 -7.91 -0.16 18.47
C ARG A 4 -7.09 -0.10 17.19
N ILE A 5 -6.60 1.10 16.83
CA ILE A 5 -5.74 1.32 15.68
C ILE A 5 -4.31 0.84 15.98
N THR A 6 -3.85 1.01 17.22
CA THR A 6 -2.48 0.66 17.64
C THR A 6 -2.33 -0.74 18.25
N ARG A 7 -3.41 -1.36 18.75
CA ARG A 7 -3.36 -2.75 19.24
C ARG A 7 -3.20 -3.72 18.06
N SER A 8 -2.01 -4.30 18.00
CA SER A 8 -1.65 -5.35 17.05
C SER A 8 -1.72 -6.72 17.72
N THR A 9 -2.55 -7.62 17.21
CA THR A 9 -2.52 -9.06 17.53
C THR A 9 -1.53 -9.83 16.64
N ALA A 10 -0.79 -9.12 15.78
CA ALA A 10 0.07 -9.73 14.77
C ALA A 10 1.28 -10.45 15.35
N SER A 11 1.64 -11.54 14.69
CA SER A 11 2.85 -12.32 14.93
C SER A 11 4.11 -11.46 14.70
N PRO A 12 5.25 -11.75 15.36
CA PRO A 12 6.52 -11.11 15.05
C PRO A 12 6.89 -11.14 13.56
N TRP A 13 6.48 -12.19 12.85
CA TRP A 13 6.77 -12.42 11.43
C TRP A 13 5.99 -11.51 10.47
N THR A 14 5.02 -10.73 10.96
CA THR A 14 4.30 -9.71 10.16
C THR A 14 5.25 -8.67 9.57
N ILE A 15 6.46 -8.51 10.12
CA ILE A 15 7.53 -7.69 9.53
C ILE A 15 7.88 -8.13 8.10
N LEU A 16 7.84 -9.42 7.77
CA LEU A 16 8.17 -9.91 6.43
C LEU A 16 7.17 -9.38 5.39
N ILE A 17 5.88 -9.35 5.74
CA ILE A 17 4.83 -8.79 4.87
C ILE A 17 4.98 -7.27 4.75
N ARG A 18 5.36 -6.58 5.83
CA ARG A 18 5.64 -5.14 5.80
C ARG A 18 6.83 -4.80 4.89
N LEU A 19 7.88 -5.60 4.93
CA LEU A 19 9.04 -5.42 4.06
C LEU A 19 8.69 -5.75 2.61
N ALA A 20 7.97 -6.85 2.36
CA ALA A 20 7.54 -7.22 1.02
C ALA A 20 6.64 -6.15 0.37
N ALA A 21 5.57 -5.75 1.04
CA ALA A 21 4.66 -4.73 0.51
C ALA A 21 5.30 -3.34 0.53
N GLY A 22 5.75 -2.89 1.70
CA GLY A 22 6.24 -1.53 1.90
C GLY A 22 7.60 -1.28 1.27
N LEU A 23 8.62 -2.06 1.65
CA LEU A 23 10.02 -1.76 1.30
C LEU A 23 10.39 -2.18 -0.13
N ILE A 24 9.90 -3.33 -0.58
CA ILE A 24 10.27 -3.88 -1.89
C ILE A 24 9.42 -3.28 -3.01
N VAL A 25 8.12 -3.06 -2.76
CA VAL A 25 7.18 -2.65 -3.82
C VAL A 25 6.73 -1.20 -3.67
N PHE A 26 5.88 -0.86 -2.71
CA PHE A 26 5.20 0.45 -2.71
C PHE A 26 6.14 1.63 -2.54
N PHE A 27 7.12 1.55 -1.63
CA PHE A 27 8.03 2.66 -1.40
C PHE A 27 8.90 2.94 -2.64
N PRO A 28 9.59 1.95 -3.24
CA PRO A 28 10.31 2.17 -4.51
C PRO A 28 9.42 2.56 -5.68
N GLU A 29 8.25 1.95 -5.85
CA GLU A 29 7.28 2.30 -6.91
C GLU A 29 6.83 3.76 -6.81
N GLY A 30 6.58 4.25 -5.58
CA GLY A 30 6.27 5.65 -5.33
C GLY A 30 7.41 6.58 -5.75
N ILE A 31 8.65 6.25 -5.38
CA ILE A 31 9.85 7.00 -5.83
C ILE A 31 9.93 7.02 -7.35
N GLN A 32 9.80 5.85 -7.98
CA GLN A 32 9.94 5.71 -9.43
C GLN A 32 8.88 6.49 -10.20
N LYS A 33 7.64 6.57 -9.70
CA LYS A 33 6.58 7.40 -10.31
C LYS A 33 6.89 8.89 -10.25
N LEU A 34 7.64 9.34 -9.23
CA LEU A 34 8.04 10.74 -9.07
C LEU A 34 9.30 11.10 -9.85
N ILE A 35 10.28 10.18 -9.94
CA ILE A 35 11.54 10.40 -10.68
C ILE A 35 11.35 10.17 -12.19
N PHE A 36 10.51 9.20 -12.57
CA PHE A 36 10.26 8.82 -13.96
C PHE A 36 8.77 9.02 -14.34
N PRO A 37 8.24 10.26 -14.28
CA PRO A 37 6.82 10.52 -14.50
C PRO A 37 6.35 10.12 -15.90
N GLU A 38 7.19 10.27 -16.92
CA GLU A 38 6.85 9.91 -18.30
C GLU A 38 6.70 8.40 -18.53
N ILE A 39 7.45 7.58 -17.78
CA ILE A 39 7.52 6.13 -18.00
C ILE A 39 6.57 5.40 -17.05
N LEU A 40 6.48 5.85 -15.80
CA LEU A 40 5.79 5.13 -14.71
C LEU A 40 4.67 5.94 -14.06
N GLY A 41 4.71 7.27 -14.13
CA GLY A 41 3.71 8.17 -13.57
C GLY A 41 2.71 8.69 -14.62
N ALA A 42 2.65 10.01 -14.77
CA ALA A 42 1.72 10.72 -15.65
C ALA A 42 1.69 10.17 -17.09
N GLY A 43 2.86 9.96 -17.73
CA GLY A 43 2.91 9.47 -19.11
C GLY A 43 2.35 8.05 -19.26
N ARG A 44 2.53 7.19 -18.25
CA ARG A 44 1.91 5.85 -18.21
C ARG A 44 0.41 5.94 -17.98
N PHE A 45 -0.03 6.81 -17.09
CA PHE A 45 -1.43 7.00 -16.74
C PHE A 45 -2.22 7.55 -17.92
N ALA A 46 -1.62 8.45 -18.71
CA ALA A 46 -2.17 8.94 -19.96
C ALA A 46 -2.38 7.81 -20.97
N LYS A 47 -1.40 6.91 -21.14
CA LYS A 47 -1.53 5.73 -22.02
C LYS A 47 -2.62 4.77 -21.57
N ILE A 48 -2.75 4.56 -20.26
CA ILE A 48 -3.81 3.73 -19.68
C ILE A 48 -5.19 4.39 -19.84
N GLY A 49 -5.28 5.71 -19.96
CA GLY A 49 -6.55 6.46 -20.05
C GLY A 49 -7.09 6.90 -18.69
N ILE A 50 -6.22 7.03 -17.67
CA ILE A 50 -6.60 7.59 -16.37
C ILE A 50 -6.84 9.11 -16.52
N PRO A 51 -7.94 9.66 -15.98
CA PRO A 51 -8.23 11.08 -16.08
C PRO A 51 -7.21 11.93 -15.32
N TYR A 52 -6.91 13.12 -15.84
CA TYR A 52 -5.97 14.09 -15.28
C TYR A 52 -4.62 13.44 -14.87
N PRO A 53 -3.90 12.80 -15.81
CA PRO A 53 -2.69 12.02 -15.52
C PRO A 53 -1.59 12.83 -14.83
N ASP A 54 -1.48 14.13 -15.16
CA ASP A 54 -0.48 15.04 -14.57
C ASP A 54 -0.74 15.33 -13.09
N VAL A 55 -1.97 15.13 -12.62
CA VAL A 55 -2.35 15.28 -11.20
C VAL A 55 -2.37 13.91 -10.51
N THR A 56 -3.01 12.92 -11.15
CA THR A 56 -3.21 11.59 -10.55
C THR A 56 -1.91 10.78 -10.47
N GLY A 57 -1.00 10.92 -11.44
CA GLY A 57 0.30 10.25 -11.45
C GLY A 57 1.16 10.62 -10.22
N PRO A 58 1.49 11.91 -10.02
CA PRO A 58 2.24 12.36 -8.85
C PRO A 58 1.50 12.10 -7.54
N PHE A 59 0.17 12.23 -7.51
CA PHE A 59 -0.63 11.94 -6.33
C PHE A 59 -0.51 10.47 -5.91
N VAL A 60 -0.69 9.52 -6.83
CA VAL A 60 -0.51 8.09 -6.54
C VAL A 60 0.93 7.79 -6.14
N GLY A 61 1.93 8.37 -6.83
CA GLY A 61 3.33 8.22 -6.46
C GLY A 61 3.63 8.68 -5.03
N LEU A 62 3.09 9.82 -4.61
CA LEU A 62 3.24 10.32 -3.24
C LEU A 62 2.52 9.43 -2.22
N VAL A 63 1.31 8.97 -2.54
CA VAL A 63 0.55 8.05 -1.67
C VAL A 63 1.33 6.75 -1.46
N GLU A 64 1.87 6.15 -2.52
CA GLU A 64 2.66 4.92 -2.44
C GLU A 64 3.96 5.12 -1.66
N LEU A 65 4.65 6.23 -1.90
CA LEU A 65 5.88 6.60 -1.19
C LEU A 65 5.63 6.75 0.32
N VAL A 66 4.67 7.58 0.69
CA VAL A 66 4.40 7.91 2.10
C VAL A 66 3.81 6.70 2.82
N CYS A 67 2.78 6.06 2.26
CA CYS A 67 2.11 4.94 2.91
C CYS A 67 3.00 3.69 2.93
N GLY A 68 3.79 3.45 1.87
CA GLY A 68 4.80 2.41 1.83
C GLY A 68 5.83 2.60 2.95
N GLY A 69 6.35 3.83 3.11
CA GLY A 69 7.28 4.18 4.19
C GLY A 69 6.67 3.99 5.59
N LEU A 70 5.42 4.41 5.79
CA LEU A 70 4.68 4.19 7.04
C LEU A 70 4.50 2.70 7.36
N ILE A 71 4.20 1.87 6.37
CA ILE A 71 4.14 0.41 6.53
C ILE A 71 5.50 -0.17 6.92
N VAL A 72 6.58 0.26 6.27
CA VAL A 72 7.95 -0.19 6.61
C VAL A 72 8.30 0.17 8.05
N LEU A 73 7.98 1.37 8.49
CA LEU A 73 8.22 1.83 9.87
C LEU A 73 7.25 1.19 10.88
N GLY A 74 6.10 0.70 10.42
CA GLY A 74 5.09 0.13 11.28
C GLY A 74 4.37 1.23 12.07
N LEU A 75 4.14 2.37 11.43
CA LEU A 75 3.44 3.51 11.99
C LEU A 75 2.07 3.63 11.33
N PHE A 76 0.99 3.64 12.11
CA PHE A 76 -0.38 3.73 11.60
C PHE A 76 -0.68 2.74 10.46
N THR A 77 -0.17 1.51 10.53
CA THR A 77 -0.17 0.59 9.37
C THR A 77 -1.56 0.29 8.82
N ARG A 78 -2.58 0.23 9.69
CA ARG A 78 -3.97 0.03 9.26
C ARG A 78 -4.46 1.20 8.41
N LEU A 79 -4.13 2.44 8.81
CA LEU A 79 -4.52 3.63 8.05
C LEU A 79 -3.72 3.73 6.75
N ALA A 80 -2.41 3.43 6.78
CA ALA A 80 -1.56 3.43 5.60
C ALA A 80 -1.92 2.33 4.59
N ALA A 81 -2.46 1.19 5.04
CA ALA A 81 -2.89 0.11 4.15
C ALA A 81 -4.12 0.47 3.31
N VAL A 82 -5.04 1.30 3.82
CA VAL A 82 -6.28 1.67 3.10
C VAL A 82 -6.00 2.33 1.74
N PRO A 83 -5.22 3.42 1.64
CA PRO A 83 -4.95 4.05 0.36
C PRO A 83 -4.17 3.13 -0.59
N LEU A 84 -3.26 2.28 -0.07
CA LEU A 84 -2.54 1.30 -0.89
C LEU A 84 -3.45 0.19 -1.44
N ILE A 85 -4.46 -0.24 -0.68
CA ILE A 85 -5.49 -1.17 -1.18
C ILE A 85 -6.25 -0.51 -2.33
N ILE A 86 -6.64 0.76 -2.19
CA ILE A 86 -7.37 1.50 -3.22
C ILE A 86 -6.53 1.63 -4.49
N THR A 87 -5.25 2.00 -4.39
CA THR A 87 -4.38 2.13 -5.58
C THR A 87 -4.21 0.79 -6.30
N MET A 88 -4.06 -0.31 -5.56
CA MET A 88 -4.00 -1.66 -6.15
C MET A 88 -5.30 -2.09 -6.84
N LEU A 89 -6.46 -1.78 -6.25
CA LEU A 89 -7.75 -2.06 -6.90
C LEU A 89 -7.90 -1.26 -8.20
N VAL A 90 -7.55 0.02 -8.19
CA VAL A 90 -7.57 0.87 -9.40
C VAL A 90 -6.60 0.34 -10.45
N ALA A 91 -5.39 -0.08 -10.06
CA ALA A 91 -4.40 -0.66 -10.98
C ALA A 91 -4.91 -1.97 -11.62
N LEU A 92 -5.52 -2.87 -10.84
CA LEU A 92 -6.11 -4.11 -11.33
C LEU A 92 -7.23 -3.85 -12.33
N VAL A 93 -8.15 -2.94 -12.01
CA VAL A 93 -9.28 -2.61 -12.90
C VAL A 93 -8.82 -1.88 -14.15
N SER A 94 -7.91 -0.92 -14.04
CA SER A 94 -7.48 -0.11 -15.17
C SER A 94 -6.55 -0.84 -16.14
N THR A 95 -5.74 -1.79 -15.66
CA THR A 95 -4.74 -2.46 -16.51
C THR A 95 -5.02 -3.93 -16.75
N LYS A 96 -5.47 -4.69 -15.74
CA LYS A 96 -5.57 -6.15 -15.85
C LYS A 96 -6.93 -6.58 -16.39
N LEU A 97 -8.00 -5.83 -16.11
CA LEU A 97 -9.32 -6.10 -16.67
C LEU A 97 -9.35 -5.96 -18.20
N PRO A 98 -8.78 -4.91 -18.83
CA PRO A 98 -8.65 -4.86 -20.29
C PRO A 98 -7.84 -6.03 -20.86
N ILE A 99 -6.76 -6.46 -20.20
CA ILE A 99 -5.97 -7.63 -20.64
C ILE A 99 -6.79 -8.91 -20.60
N LEU A 100 -7.64 -9.07 -19.57
CA LEU A 100 -8.54 -10.21 -19.43
C LEU A 100 -9.61 -10.23 -20.52
N LEU A 101 -10.19 -9.07 -20.82
CA LEU A 101 -11.27 -8.90 -21.79
C LEU A 101 -10.78 -8.84 -23.24
N GLY A 102 -9.50 -8.56 -23.46
CA GLY A 102 -8.90 -8.40 -24.79
C GLY A 102 -9.31 -7.12 -25.53
N HIS A 103 -9.98 -6.20 -24.86
CA HIS A 103 -10.38 -4.90 -25.39
C HIS A 103 -10.37 -3.84 -24.29
N GLY A 104 -10.31 -2.56 -24.67
CA GLY A 104 -10.41 -1.45 -23.72
C GLY A 104 -11.75 -1.47 -22.96
N PHE A 105 -11.74 -1.02 -21.71
CA PHE A 105 -12.92 -1.00 -20.85
C PHE A 105 -13.15 0.39 -20.27
N GLY A 106 -14.29 1.01 -20.60
CA GLY A 106 -14.60 2.38 -20.15
C GLY A 106 -13.56 3.38 -20.65
N PRO A 107 -12.94 4.20 -19.78
CA PRO A 107 -11.87 5.12 -20.17
C PRO A 107 -10.52 4.42 -20.37
N PHE A 108 -10.41 3.12 -20.06
CA PHE A 108 -9.12 2.43 -20.00
C PHE A 108 -8.74 1.80 -21.34
N SER A 109 -7.57 2.17 -21.83
CA SER A 109 -6.95 1.65 -23.05
C SER A 109 -6.41 0.24 -22.82
N LEU A 110 -6.32 -0.54 -23.91
CA LEU A 110 -5.75 -1.87 -23.88
C LEU A 110 -4.22 -1.80 -23.74
N PRO A 111 -3.62 -2.36 -22.66
CA PRO A 111 -2.16 -2.40 -22.53
C PRO A 111 -1.55 -3.34 -23.56
N ASP A 112 -0.41 -2.94 -24.14
CA ASP A 112 0.32 -3.76 -25.10
C ASP A 112 1.01 -4.95 -24.40
N VAL A 113 0.45 -6.15 -24.60
CA VAL A 113 0.98 -7.42 -24.08
C VAL A 113 1.04 -8.47 -25.18
N LYS A 114 2.00 -9.40 -25.06
CA LYS A 114 2.24 -10.47 -26.05
C LYS A 114 1.02 -11.35 -26.34
N ARG A 115 0.13 -11.51 -25.36
CA ARG A 115 -1.07 -12.34 -25.47
C ARG A 115 -2.15 -11.79 -24.55
N TYR A 116 -3.41 -11.88 -24.97
CA TYR A 116 -4.57 -11.51 -24.16
C TYR A 116 -5.32 -12.74 -23.64
N GLY A 117 -6.21 -12.50 -22.67
CA GLY A 117 -7.04 -13.53 -22.05
C GLY A 117 -6.60 -13.90 -20.63
N PHE A 118 -7.34 -14.83 -20.02
CA PHE A 118 -7.26 -15.14 -18.59
C PHE A 118 -5.85 -15.44 -18.09
N TRP A 119 -5.13 -16.35 -18.74
CA TRP A 119 -3.79 -16.75 -18.30
C TRP A 119 -2.77 -15.62 -18.38
N SER A 120 -2.90 -14.73 -19.37
CA SER A 120 -2.03 -13.56 -19.49
C SER A 120 -2.36 -12.52 -18.43
N ALA A 121 -3.65 -12.20 -18.26
CA ALA A 121 -4.12 -11.28 -17.22
C ALA A 121 -3.70 -11.76 -15.83
N GLN A 122 -3.86 -13.05 -15.53
CA GLN A 122 -3.42 -13.66 -14.28
C GLN A 122 -1.92 -13.54 -14.11
N HIS A 123 -1.12 -13.84 -15.15
CA HIS A 123 0.34 -13.78 -15.09
C HIS A 123 0.83 -12.35 -14.80
N GLU A 124 0.25 -11.37 -15.48
CA GLU A 124 0.55 -9.95 -15.31
C GLU A 124 0.07 -9.41 -13.96
N ALA A 125 -1.02 -9.94 -13.40
CA ALA A 125 -1.60 -9.47 -12.14
C ALA A 125 -1.00 -10.09 -10.87
N ARG A 126 -0.06 -11.04 -10.98
CA ARG A 126 0.49 -11.77 -9.81
C ARG A 126 1.06 -10.83 -8.75
N ALA A 127 1.86 -9.85 -9.18
CA ALA A 127 2.45 -8.87 -8.28
C ALA A 127 1.35 -8.03 -7.60
N ASP A 128 0.42 -7.47 -8.37
CA ASP A 128 -0.68 -6.64 -7.84
C ASP A 128 -1.56 -7.41 -6.84
N LEU A 129 -1.94 -8.66 -7.15
CA LEU A 129 -2.76 -9.50 -6.28
C LEU A 129 -2.03 -9.87 -4.98
N THR A 130 -0.74 -10.22 -5.07
CA THR A 130 0.04 -10.53 -3.86
C THR A 130 0.21 -9.30 -2.96
N MET A 131 0.40 -8.12 -3.55
CA MET A 131 0.49 -6.87 -2.79
C MET A 131 -0.85 -6.49 -2.18
N LEU A 132 -1.94 -6.64 -2.92
CA LEU A 132 -3.30 -6.41 -2.41
C LEU A 132 -3.60 -7.31 -1.21
N LEU A 133 -3.31 -8.60 -1.31
CA LEU A 133 -3.48 -9.55 -0.19
C LEU A 133 -2.56 -9.21 0.99
N GLY A 134 -1.32 -8.79 0.72
CA GLY A 134 -0.39 -8.31 1.75
C GLY A 134 -0.92 -7.09 2.49
N CYS A 135 -1.47 -6.10 1.78
CA CYS A 135 -2.09 -4.94 2.39
C CYS A 135 -3.36 -5.29 3.17
N LEU A 136 -4.22 -6.18 2.65
CA LEU A 136 -5.40 -6.66 3.35
C LEU A 136 -5.03 -7.39 4.66
N TYR A 137 -3.97 -8.20 4.64
CA TYR A 137 -3.42 -8.83 5.83
C TYR A 137 -2.96 -7.78 6.86
N LEU A 138 -2.20 -6.77 6.43
CA LEU A 138 -1.72 -5.69 7.31
C LEU A 138 -2.87 -4.83 7.85
N PHE A 139 -3.93 -4.64 7.06
CA PHE A 139 -5.14 -3.95 7.48
C PHE A 139 -5.90 -4.74 8.56
N ALA A 140 -6.04 -6.06 8.38
CA ALA A 140 -6.76 -6.92 9.32
C ALA A 140 -6.00 -7.11 10.64
N VAL A 141 -4.71 -7.44 10.56
CA VAL A 141 -3.91 -7.90 11.70
C VAL A 141 -3.12 -6.75 12.37
N GLY A 142 -2.70 -5.74 11.61
CA GLY A 142 -1.93 -4.60 12.11
C GLY A 142 -0.41 -4.72 11.96
N SER A 143 0.33 -3.89 12.70
CA SER A 143 1.77 -3.61 12.48
C SER A 143 2.76 -4.61 13.10
N GLY A 144 2.30 -5.49 13.98
CA GLY A 144 3.14 -6.45 14.72
C GLY A 144 3.90 -5.85 15.90
N PRO A 145 4.62 -6.69 16.68
CA PRO A 145 5.37 -6.26 17.87
C PRO A 145 6.62 -5.45 17.52
N TRP A 146 7.16 -5.58 16.31
CA TRP A 146 8.30 -4.82 15.77
C TRP A 146 7.89 -3.49 15.14
N SER A 147 6.83 -2.86 15.65
CA SER A 147 6.29 -1.60 15.15
C SER A 147 6.76 -0.42 16.00
N LEU A 148 6.99 0.73 15.36
CA LEU A 148 7.20 1.98 16.10
C LEU A 148 5.95 2.37 16.90
N ASP A 149 4.75 2.01 16.42
CA ASP A 149 3.49 2.15 17.16
C ASP A 149 3.59 1.57 18.59
N ARG A 150 4.17 0.37 18.73
CA ARG A 150 4.32 -0.29 20.04
C ARG A 150 5.39 0.37 20.91
N ARG A 151 6.48 0.87 20.33
CA ARG A 151 7.51 1.61 21.06
C ARG A 151 6.97 2.92 21.63
N LEU A 152 6.14 3.63 20.86
CA LEU A 152 5.45 4.85 21.29
C LEU A 152 4.43 4.56 22.42
N ALA A 153 3.68 3.47 22.32
CA ALA A 153 2.72 3.05 23.35
C ALA A 153 3.41 2.69 24.69
N ASN A 154 4.51 1.94 24.65
CA ASN A 154 5.26 1.57 25.85
C ASN A 154 5.94 2.76 26.53
N SER A 155 6.42 3.74 25.75
CA SER A 155 7.07 4.94 26.30
C SER A 155 6.08 5.85 27.03
N ARG A 156 4.81 5.89 26.59
CA ARG A 156 3.72 6.62 27.26
C ARG A 156 3.32 5.97 28.59
N SER A 157 3.29 4.64 28.66
CA SER A 157 2.99 3.90 29.89
C SER A 157 4.08 4.05 30.97
N ARG A 158 5.33 4.34 30.59
CA ARG A 158 6.42 4.58 31.55
C ARG A 158 6.42 6.00 32.14
N ARG A 159 5.62 6.92 31.59
CA ARG A 159 5.56 8.33 32.01
C ARG A 159 4.35 8.67 32.88
N SER A 160 3.47 7.73 33.20
CA SER A 160 2.45 7.96 34.24
C SER A 160 3.18 8.08 35.58
N PRO A 161 3.07 9.23 36.29
CA PRO A 161 3.63 9.35 37.63
C PRO A 161 2.97 8.30 38.52
N THR A 162 3.75 7.52 39.24
CA THR A 162 3.25 6.71 40.35
C THR A 162 2.45 7.65 41.27
N PRO A 163 1.17 7.38 41.57
CA PRO A 163 0.48 8.16 42.58
C PRO A 163 1.27 7.98 43.87
N ALA A 164 1.77 9.07 44.43
CA ALA A 164 2.38 9.05 45.75
C ALA A 164 1.37 8.41 46.70
N THR A 165 1.74 7.28 47.28
CA THR A 165 1.00 6.67 48.38
C THR A 165 0.99 7.70 49.51
N VAL A 166 -0.12 8.41 49.65
CA VAL A 166 -0.43 9.20 50.84
C VAL A 166 -0.70 8.20 51.94
N PHE A 167 0.30 7.99 52.80
CA PHE A 167 0.10 7.43 54.11
C PHE A 167 -0.36 8.59 55.00
N ASP A 168 -1.63 8.56 55.40
CA ASP A 168 -2.17 9.23 56.59
C ASP A 168 -3.12 8.25 57.28
#